data_AF-A0A957Z7Q8-F1
#
_entry.id   AF-A0A957Z7Q8-F1
#
_cell.length_a   1.000
_cell.length_b   1.000
_cell.length_c   1.000
_cell.angle_alpha   90.00
_cell.angle_beta   90.00
_cell.angle_gamma   90.00
#
_symmetry.space_group_name_H-M   'P 1'
#
loop_
_entity.id
_entity.type
_entity.pdbx_description
1 polymer ?
#
loop_
_entity_poly.entity_id
_entity_poly.type
_entity_poly.pdbx_seq_one_letter_code
_entity_poly.pdbx_strand_id
1 'polypeptide(L)' 'EDGNGVIVRLYETQRRRGAIALVAGFPLAAAARTNLLEEEKAALAVDGNTVQYDIRPYEIVTLRLVPA' A
#
# COMPACT_ATOMS: atom_id res chain seq x y z
N GLU A 1 -14.75 10.18 -7.93
CA GLU A 1 -13.34 10.12 -7.50
C GLU A 1 -13.14 11.16 -6.41
N ASP A 2 -13.13 10.76 -5.14
CA ASP A 2 -13.01 11.68 -4.00
C ASP A 2 -11.59 12.27 -3.80
N GLY A 3 -10.65 12.00 -4.72
CA GLY A 3 -9.34 12.70 -4.77
C GLY A 3 -8.38 12.48 -3.59
N ASN A 4 -8.78 11.74 -2.56
CA ASN A 4 -7.97 11.55 -1.35
C ASN A 4 -6.96 10.40 -1.54
N GLY A 5 -5.81 10.76 -2.11
CA GLY A 5 -4.60 9.94 -2.13
C GLY A 5 -4.35 9.19 -3.44
N VAL A 6 -3.18 8.54 -3.49
CA VAL A 6 -2.68 7.76 -4.63
C VAL A 6 -2.95 6.28 -4.39
N ILE A 7 -3.58 5.62 -5.36
CA ILE A 7 -3.80 4.16 -5.32
C ILE A 7 -2.63 3.45 -5.98
N VAL A 8 -1.96 2.59 -5.21
CA VAL A 8 -0.88 1.74 -5.69
C VAL A 8 -1.32 0.29 -5.66
N ARG A 9 -1.20 -0.39 -6.80
CA ARG A 9 -1.50 -1.82 -6.90
C ARG A 9 -0.24 -2.57 -7.32
N LEU A 10 0.10 -3.58 -6.52
CA LEU A 10 1.28 -4.41 -6.72
C LEU A 10 0.89 -5.88 -6.73
N TYR A 11 1.61 -6.67 -7.53
CA TYR A 11 1.39 -8.09 -7.70
C TYR A 11 2.70 -8.86 -7.49
N GLU A 12 2.67 -9.85 -6.61
CA GLU A 12 3.80 -10.75 -6.36
C GLU A 12 3.87 -11.82 -7.46
N THR A 13 4.95 -11.83 -8.25
CA THR A 13 5.07 -12.70 -9.43
C THR A 13 5.93 -13.95 -9.20
N GLN A 14 6.69 -14.02 -8.10
CA GLN A 14 7.76 -14.98 -7.90
C GLN A 14 7.42 -16.09 -6.91
N ARG A 15 6.16 -16.19 -6.47
CA ARG A 15 5.69 -17.15 -5.46
C ARG A 15 6.42 -17.00 -4.12
N ARG A 16 6.79 -15.78 -3.75
CA ARG A 16 7.52 -15.50 -2.51
C ARG A 16 6.62 -14.89 -1.44
N ARG A 17 7.01 -15.15 -0.20
CA ARG A 17 6.46 -14.50 0.98
C ARG A 17 7.54 -13.65 1.61
N GLY A 18 7.18 -12.49 2.15
CA GLY A 18 8.08 -11.71 2.98
C GLY A 18 7.65 -10.26 3.12
N ALA A 19 8.39 -9.53 3.95
CA ALA A 19 8.22 -8.09 4.09
C ALA A 19 8.70 -7.36 2.83
N ILE A 20 7.89 -6.42 2.38
CA ILE A 20 8.25 -5.44 1.36
C ILE A 20 8.19 -4.03 1.95
N ALA A 21 9.07 -3.17 1.46
CA ALA A 21 9.06 -1.75 1.76
C ALA A 21 8.60 -1.00 0.51
N LEU A 22 7.47 -0.31 0.59
CA LEU A 22 7.05 0.65 -0.42
C LEU A 22 7.50 2.04 0.01
N VAL A 23 8.35 2.66 -0.80
CA VAL A 23 8.86 4.02 -0.56
C VAL A 23 8.19 4.97 -1.55
N ALA A 24 7.39 5.90 -1.04
CA ALA A 24 6.76 6.94 -1.84
C ALA A 24 7.77 8.05 -2.20
N GLY A 25 7.60 8.67 -3.36
CA GLY A 25 8.39 9.84 -3.77
C GLY A 25 8.05 11.13 -3.01
N PHE A 26 7.15 11.08 -2.03
CA PHE A 26 6.64 12.21 -1.24
C PHE A 26 6.36 11.77 0.20
N PRO A 27 6.36 12.70 1.18
CA PRO A 27 5.99 12.40 2.56
C PRO A 27 4.55 11.90 2.67
N LEU A 28 4.30 10.93 3.55
CA LEU A 28 2.99 10.31 3.73
C LEU A 28 2.37 10.73 5.07
N ALA A 29 1.12 11.19 5.05
CA ALA A 29 0.32 11.38 6.25
C ALA A 29 -0.34 10.08 6.71
N ALA A 30 -0.77 9.24 5.76
CA ALA A 30 -1.40 7.97 6.05
C ALA A 30 -1.23 6.98 4.89
N ALA A 31 -1.38 5.70 5.22
CA ALA A 31 -1.50 4.63 4.24
C ALA A 31 -2.54 3.62 4.72
N ALA A 32 -3.24 3.00 3.79
CA ALA A 32 -4.22 1.97 4.09
C ALA A 32 -4.25 0.88 3.01
N ARG A 33 -4.48 -0.36 3.42
CA ARG A 33 -4.83 -1.44 2.50
C ARG A 33 -6.29 -1.28 2.08
N THR A 34 -6.55 -1.47 0.80
CA THR A 34 -7.90 -1.48 0.24
C THR A 34 -8.20 -2.81 -0.44
N ASN A 35 -9.48 -3.03 -0.77
CA ASN A 35 -9.86 -4.04 -1.75
C ASN A 35 -9.70 -3.50 -3.20
N LEU A 36 -10.13 -4.30 -4.18
CA LEU A 36 -10.08 -3.93 -5.60
C LEU A 36 -11.00 -2.76 -5.97
N LEU A 37 -12.04 -2.52 -5.16
CA LEU A 37 -12.96 -1.39 -5.26
C LEU A 37 -12.47 -0.15 -4.49
N GLU A 38 -11.21 -0.16 -4.03
CA GLU A 38 -10.55 0.96 -3.36
C GLU A 38 -11.17 1.34 -2.00
N GLU A 39 -12.00 0.46 -1.45
CA GLU A 39 -12.58 0.58 -0.12
C GLU A 39 -11.51 0.20 0.93
N GLU A 40 -11.26 1.10 1.87
CA GLU A 40 -10.28 0.90 2.94
C GLU A 40 -10.69 -0.27 3.84
N LYS A 41 -9.72 -1.16 4.12
CA LYS A 41 -9.89 -2.35 4.95
C LYS A 41 -9.03 -2.31 6.22
N ALA A 42 -7.83 -1.75 6.14
CA ALA A 42 -6.92 -1.67 7.27
C ALA A 42 -5.92 -0.52 7.09
N ALA A 43 -5.73 0.29 8.11
CA ALA A 43 -4.64 1.28 8.14
C ALA A 43 -3.28 0.57 8.20
N LEU A 44 -2.28 1.18 7.59
CA LEU A 44 -0.89 0.73 7.61
C LEU A 44 -0.05 1.78 8.33
N ALA A 45 0.94 1.31 9.10
CA ALA A 45 1.91 2.19 9.71
C ALA A 45 2.77 2.84 8.63
N VAL A 46 3.01 4.15 8.79
CA VAL A 46 3.85 4.96 7.93
C VAL A 46 5.07 5.39 8.72
N ASP A 47 6.24 5.22 8.13
CA ASP A 47 7.51 5.78 8.64
C ASP A 47 8.05 6.77 7.60
N GLY A 48 7.79 8.07 7.83
CA GLY A 48 8.11 9.15 6.89
C GLY A 48 7.38 9.02 5.55
N ASN A 49 8.05 8.43 4.56
CA ASN A 49 7.50 8.13 3.23
C ASN A 49 7.43 6.63 2.92
N THR A 50 7.66 5.77 3.93
CA THR A 50 7.77 4.32 3.76
C THR A 50 6.62 3.58 4.42
N VAL A 51 6.11 2.56 3.74
CA VAL A 51 5.11 1.61 4.23
C VAL A 51 5.69 0.20 4.18
N GLN A 52 5.68 -0.50 5.32
CA GLN A 52 6.06 -1.92 5.38
C GLN A 52 4.83 -2.81 5.23
N TYR A 53 4.93 -3.87 4.45
CA TYR A 53 3.83 -4.82 4.24
C TYR A 53 4.33 -6.25 4.02
N ASP A 54 3.72 -7.23 4.68
CA ASP A 54 4.01 -8.65 4.46
C ASP A 54 3.19 -9.21 3.29
N ILE A 55 3.85 -9.43 2.15
CA ILE A 55 3.23 -9.97 0.95
C ILE A 55 3.21 -11.51 0.96
N ARG A 56 2.14 -12.09 0.41
CA ARG A 56 1.96 -13.53 0.23
C ARG A 56 2.22 -13.94 -1.24
N PRO A 57 2.52 -15.23 -1.50
CA PRO A 57 2.70 -15.72 -2.85
C PRO A 57 1.49 -15.41 -3.75
N TYR A 58 1.74 -14.80 -4.91
CA TYR A 58 0.72 -14.38 -5.88
C TYR A 58 -0.34 -13.40 -5.35
N GLU A 59 -0.05 -12.68 -4.28
CA GLU A 59 -0.98 -11.70 -3.72
C GLU A 59 -1.06 -10.45 -4.60
N ILE A 60 -2.29 -10.00 -4.87
CA ILE A 60 -2.57 -8.65 -5.37
C ILE A 60 -2.85 -7.79 -4.15
N VAL A 61 -2.01 -6.78 -3.94
CA VAL A 61 -2.14 -5.82 -2.85
C VAL A 61 -2.53 -4.48 -3.44
N THR A 62 -3.56 -3.86 -2.86
CA THR A 62 -3.94 -2.49 -3.18
C THR A 62 -3.75 -1.64 -1.95
N LEU A 63 -2.99 -0.56 -2.10
CA LEU A 63 -2.70 0.41 -1.06
C LEU A 63 -3.21 1.78 -1.50
N ARG A 64 -3.81 2.51 -0.57
CA ARG A 64 -4.06 3.95 -0.67
C ARG A 64 -2.95 4.67 0.10
N LEU A 65 -2.31 5.63 -0.54
CA LEU A 65 -1.27 6.48 0.04
C LEU A 65 -1.79 7.91 0.11
N VAL A 66 -1.78 8.51 1.28
CA VAL A 66 -2.22 9.90 1.47
C VAL A 66 -0.97 10.76 1.68
N PRO A 67 -0.69 11.73 0.77
CA PRO A 67 0.38 12.69 0.97
C PRO A 67 0.20 13.50 2.26
N ALA A 68 1.30 13.91 2.89
CA ALA A 68 1.29 14.86 4.00
C ALA A 68 1.14 16.32 3.54
#